data_AF-A0A925NF17-F1
#
_entry.id   AF-A0A925NF17-F1
#
_cell.length_a   1.000
_cell.length_b   1.000
_cell.length_c   1.000
_cell.angle_alpha   90.00
_cell.angle_beta   90.00
_cell.angle_gamma   90.00
#
_symmetry.space_group_name_H-M   'P 1'
#
loop_
_entity.id
_entity.type
_entity.pdbx_description
1 polymer ?
#
loop_
_entity_poly.entity_id
_entity_poly.type
_entity_poly.pdbx_seq_one_letter_code
_entity_poly.pdbx_strand_id
1 'polypeptide(L)'
;MKLEELLKLALSAMENPSANQAEEDIVKIIIALEEQFGDSQKVIAEELQKLAKQIERHGQADVAMEFKQRTTSAMLRMNMERRRGLRPQPLFAASVQTNVVISPLPVNAIAISESSNLSPQTQPDTTILVAKPKSSASSVLNGASVEYVCHASRNISDDVGLFCRDFKGKKIWSDTNSDACVIKFSQGPELLIVNELGFSCSIVLSIENLDQVLEDLEAKKYRTVESFATPKGKAMVLISESGSKFALIARR
;
A
#
# COMPACT_ATOMS: atom_id res chain seq x y z
N MET A 1 -2.74 -26.39 19.31
CA MET A 1 -3.28 -27.22 18.21
C MET A 1 -2.12 -27.94 17.53
N LYS A 2 -2.24 -29.20 17.11
CA LYS A 2 -1.11 -29.90 16.44
C LYS A 2 -0.98 -29.43 14.98
N LEU A 3 0.21 -29.51 14.40
CA LEU A 3 0.48 -29.08 13.01
C LEU A 3 -0.43 -29.77 11.97
N GLU A 4 -0.78 -31.04 12.20
CA GLU A 4 -1.69 -31.79 11.32
C GLU A 4 -3.15 -31.28 11.39
N GLU A 5 -3.58 -30.75 12.53
CA GLU A 5 -4.91 -30.15 12.69
C GLU A 5 -4.96 -28.78 12.01
N LEU A 6 -3.87 -28.00 12.09
CA LEU A 6 -3.70 -26.73 11.35
C LEU A 6 -3.74 -26.96 9.83
N LEU A 7 -3.10 -28.02 9.34
CA LEU A 7 -3.12 -28.38 7.92
C LEU A 7 -4.53 -28.77 7.45
N LYS A 8 -5.25 -29.59 8.22
CA LYS A 8 -6.64 -29.94 7.90
C LYS A 8 -7.57 -28.72 7.88
N LEU A 9 -7.40 -27.82 8.86
CA LEU A 9 -8.17 -26.58 8.92
C LEU A 9 -7.82 -25.64 7.76
N ALA A 10 -6.54 -25.57 7.38
CA ALA A 10 -6.09 -24.79 6.23
C ALA A 10 -6.72 -25.30 4.92
N LEU A 11 -6.67 -26.61 4.68
CA LEU A 11 -7.30 -27.22 3.51
C LEU A 11 -8.82 -27.00 3.49
N SER A 12 -9.48 -27.18 4.63
CA SER A 12 -10.92 -26.92 4.76
C SER A 12 -11.28 -25.45 4.53
N ALA A 13 -10.45 -24.50 4.97
CA ALA A 13 -10.68 -23.08 4.73
C ALA A 13 -10.57 -22.72 3.25
N MET A 14 -9.70 -23.42 2.51
CA MET A 14 -9.51 -23.18 1.09
C MET A 14 -10.58 -23.83 0.20
N GLU A 15 -11.14 -24.96 0.62
CA GLU A 15 -12.23 -25.65 -0.09
C GLU A 15 -13.62 -25.05 0.19
N ASN A 16 -13.72 -24.15 1.18
CA ASN A 16 -15.00 -23.59 1.60
C ASN A 16 -15.53 -22.53 0.60
N PRO A 17 -16.74 -22.70 0.03
CA PRO A 17 -17.33 -21.73 -0.89
C PRO A 17 -17.73 -20.41 -0.22
N SER A 18 -17.85 -20.38 1.11
CA SER A 18 -18.13 -19.17 1.87
C SER A 18 -16.84 -18.42 2.20
N ALA A 19 -16.60 -17.28 1.54
CA ALA A 19 -15.43 -16.44 1.77
C ALA A 19 -15.31 -15.96 3.23
N ASN A 20 -16.44 -15.69 3.89
CA ASN A 20 -16.47 -15.25 5.29
C ASN A 20 -16.03 -16.37 6.23
N GLN A 21 -16.50 -17.61 6.01
CA GLN A 21 -16.13 -18.74 6.87
C GLN A 21 -14.68 -19.14 6.66
N ALA A 22 -14.20 -19.11 5.41
CA ALA A 22 -12.79 -19.33 5.09
C ALA A 22 -11.88 -18.30 5.78
N GLU A 23 -12.31 -17.03 5.83
CA GLU A 23 -11.55 -15.97 6.50
C GLU A 23 -11.52 -16.18 8.02
N GLU A 24 -12.63 -16.57 8.65
CA GLU A 24 -12.66 -16.93 10.07
C GLU A 24 -11.73 -18.10 10.40
N ASP A 25 -11.71 -19.14 9.56
CA ASP A 25 -10.87 -20.31 9.78
C ASP A 25 -9.38 -19.97 9.62
N ILE A 26 -9.03 -19.08 8.68
CA ILE A 26 -7.67 -18.53 8.56
C ILE A 26 -7.28 -17.71 9.79
N VAL A 27 -8.19 -16.90 10.34
CA VAL A 27 -7.95 -16.15 11.57
C VAL A 27 -7.75 -17.10 12.75
N LYS A 28 -8.50 -18.20 12.85
CA LYS A 28 -8.30 -19.24 13.87
C LYS A 28 -6.93 -19.89 13.77
N ILE A 29 -6.44 -20.18 12.54
CA ILE A 29 -5.09 -20.70 12.31
C ILE A 29 -4.03 -19.73 12.84
N ILE A 30 -4.17 -18.43 12.55
CA ILE A 30 -3.23 -17.40 13.00
C ILE A 30 -3.24 -17.27 14.52
N ILE A 31 -4.42 -17.23 15.14
CA ILE A 31 -4.55 -17.17 16.61
C ILE A 31 -3.94 -18.40 17.26
N ALA A 32 -4.17 -19.60 16.73
CA ALA A 32 -3.59 -20.83 17.26
C ALA A 32 -2.05 -20.83 17.17
N LEU A 33 -1.48 -20.22 16.12
CA LEU A 33 -0.04 -20.03 15.99
C LEU A 33 0.48 -18.95 16.96
N GLU A 34 -0.26 -17.87 17.17
CA GLU A 34 0.06 -16.83 18.17
C GLU A 34 0.06 -17.38 19.60
N GLU A 35 -0.91 -18.23 19.94
CA GLU A 35 -0.98 -18.90 21.24
C GLU A 35 0.21 -19.87 21.45
N GLN A 36 0.67 -20.52 20.38
CA GLN A 36 1.72 -21.53 20.47
C GLN A 36 3.14 -20.95 20.41
N PHE A 37 3.35 -19.89 19.64
CA PHE A 37 4.67 -19.32 19.37
C PHE A 37 4.85 -17.86 19.85
N GLY A 38 3.83 -17.29 20.49
CA GLY A 38 3.79 -15.89 20.92
C GLY A 38 3.49 -14.91 19.79
N ASP A 39 3.42 -13.61 20.09
CA ASP A 39 3.10 -12.54 19.12
C ASP A 39 4.30 -12.15 18.21
N SER A 40 5.18 -13.11 17.91
CA SER A 40 6.30 -12.90 17.00
C SER A 40 5.86 -13.12 15.56
N GLN A 41 5.55 -12.02 14.87
CA GLN A 41 5.09 -12.06 13.47
C GLN A 41 6.04 -12.80 12.53
N LYS A 42 7.35 -12.71 12.80
CA LYS A 42 8.36 -13.45 12.04
C LYS A 42 8.15 -14.97 12.17
N VAL A 43 7.96 -15.46 13.39
CA VAL A 43 7.79 -16.89 13.67
C VAL A 43 6.46 -17.39 13.11
N ILE A 44 5.38 -16.62 13.28
CA ILE A 44 4.06 -16.96 12.74
C ILE A 44 4.11 -17.05 11.21
N ALA A 45 4.77 -16.10 10.54
CA ALA A 45 4.94 -16.14 9.08
C ALA A 45 5.76 -17.35 8.62
N GLU A 46 6.81 -17.73 9.36
CA GLU A 46 7.60 -18.94 9.08
C GLU A 46 6.75 -20.23 9.20
N GLU A 47 5.89 -20.33 10.21
CA GLU A 47 4.99 -21.48 10.39
C GLU A 47 3.88 -21.53 9.33
N LEU A 48 3.28 -20.39 8.99
CA LEU A 48 2.32 -20.30 7.87
C LEU A 48 2.96 -20.70 6.54
N GLN A 49 4.24 -20.32 6.32
CA GLN A 49 4.98 -20.72 5.13
C GLN A 49 5.26 -22.25 5.11
N LYS A 50 5.47 -22.88 6.27
CA LYS A 50 5.57 -24.35 6.37
C LYS A 50 4.25 -25.03 6.00
N LEU A 51 3.12 -24.51 6.49
CA LEU A 51 1.78 -25.00 6.11
C LEU A 51 1.53 -24.85 4.61
N ALA A 52 1.87 -23.68 4.04
CA ALA A 52 1.71 -23.46 2.60
C ALA A 52 2.56 -24.44 1.77
N LYS A 53 3.80 -24.71 2.18
CA LYS A 53 4.65 -25.73 1.54
C LYS A 53 4.09 -27.15 1.67
N GLN A 54 3.37 -27.45 2.74
CA GLN A 54 2.68 -28.74 2.87
C GLN A 54 1.51 -28.83 1.88
N ILE A 55 0.72 -27.77 1.73
CA ILE A 55 -0.35 -27.70 0.72
C ILE A 55 0.22 -27.88 -0.71
N GLU A 56 1.35 -27.25 -1.03
CA GLU A 56 2.05 -27.45 -2.32
C GLU A 56 2.43 -28.92 -2.56
N ARG A 57 2.93 -29.60 -1.52
CA ARG A 57 3.30 -31.03 -1.60
C ARG A 57 2.11 -31.95 -1.82
N HIS A 58 0.89 -31.51 -1.49
CA HIS A 58 -0.35 -32.22 -1.81
C HIS A 58 -0.82 -31.99 -3.26
N GLY A 59 -0.03 -31.30 -4.09
CA GLY A 59 -0.34 -31.07 -5.51
C GLY A 59 -1.30 -29.89 -5.75
N GLN A 60 -1.63 -29.13 -4.70
CA GLN A 60 -2.55 -28.00 -4.77
C GLN A 60 -1.78 -26.67 -4.77
N ALA A 61 -0.99 -26.42 -5.82
CA ALA A 61 -0.13 -25.24 -5.92
C ALA A 61 -0.94 -23.92 -5.93
N ASP A 62 -2.06 -23.90 -6.66
CA ASP A 62 -2.95 -22.72 -6.73
C ASP A 62 -3.58 -22.42 -5.37
N VAL A 63 -3.99 -23.47 -4.65
CA VAL A 63 -4.55 -23.38 -3.29
C VAL A 63 -3.50 -22.88 -2.31
N ALA A 64 -2.25 -23.32 -2.43
CA ALA A 64 -1.16 -22.83 -1.59
C ALA A 64 -0.85 -21.35 -1.83
N MET A 65 -0.90 -20.90 -3.09
CA MET A 65 -0.75 -19.49 -3.45
C MET A 65 -1.86 -18.65 -2.83
N GLU A 66 -3.11 -19.10 -2.97
CA GLU A 66 -4.26 -18.40 -2.40
C GLU A 66 -4.24 -18.40 -0.87
N PHE A 67 -3.82 -19.51 -0.24
CA PHE A 67 -3.61 -19.60 1.21
C PHE A 67 -2.56 -18.58 1.69
N LYS A 68 -1.42 -18.43 1.00
CA LYS A 68 -0.39 -17.42 1.32
C LYS A 68 -0.94 -15.99 1.21
N GLN A 69 -1.74 -15.72 0.18
CA GLN A 69 -2.35 -14.41 -0.02
C GLN A 69 -3.35 -14.08 1.09
N ARG A 70 -4.27 -15.01 1.38
CA ARG A 70 -5.32 -14.82 2.39
C ARG A 70 -4.75 -14.71 3.80
N THR A 71 -3.77 -15.54 4.17
CA THR A 71 -3.10 -15.48 5.48
C THR A 71 -2.33 -14.18 5.67
N THR A 72 -1.66 -13.67 4.64
CA THR A 72 -0.96 -12.38 4.67
C THR A 72 -1.94 -11.21 4.83
N SER A 73 -3.05 -11.23 4.09
CA SER A 73 -4.14 -10.25 4.22
C SER A 73 -4.73 -10.24 5.64
N ALA A 74 -5.06 -11.41 6.18
CA ALA A 74 -5.61 -11.55 7.52
C ALA A 74 -4.64 -11.05 8.61
N MET A 75 -3.37 -11.43 8.52
CA MET A 75 -2.33 -11.00 9.46
C MET A 75 -2.12 -9.47 9.43
N LEU A 76 -2.13 -8.85 8.25
CA LEU A 76 -2.07 -7.39 8.12
C LEU A 76 -3.31 -6.72 8.72
N ARG A 77 -4.50 -7.25 8.46
CA ARG A 77 -5.75 -6.73 9.03
C ARG A 77 -5.73 -6.80 10.56
N MET A 78 -5.35 -7.95 11.12
CA MET A 78 -5.25 -8.15 12.57
C MET A 78 -4.21 -7.22 13.22
N ASN A 79 -3.10 -6.94 12.54
CA ASN A 79 -2.08 -5.98 13.01
C ASN A 79 -2.63 -4.55 12.99
N MET A 80 -3.29 -4.16 11.91
CA MET A 80 -3.93 -2.84 11.81
C MET A 80 -5.04 -2.65 12.85
N GLU A 81 -5.85 -3.67 13.12
CA GLU A 81 -6.90 -3.66 14.16
C GLU A 81 -6.34 -3.60 15.58
N ARG A 82 -5.24 -4.32 15.86
CA ARG A 82 -4.53 -4.20 17.15
C ARG A 82 -4.02 -2.80 17.41
N ARG A 83 -3.46 -2.14 16.39
CA ARG A 83 -3.01 -0.74 16.50
C ARG A 83 -4.16 0.25 16.66
N ARG A 84 -5.38 -0.12 16.25
CA ARG A 84 -6.62 0.65 16.45
C ARG A 84 -7.27 0.41 17.82
N GLY A 85 -6.71 -0.47 18.67
CA GLY A 85 -7.15 -0.66 20.06
C GLY A 85 -8.44 -1.49 20.24
N LEU A 86 -8.88 -2.22 19.21
CA LEU A 86 -10.17 -2.96 19.22
C LEU A 86 -10.09 -4.43 19.67
N ARG A 87 -8.98 -4.87 20.27
CA ARG A 87 -8.88 -6.23 20.86
C ARG A 87 -8.19 -6.17 22.23
N PRO A 88 -8.72 -6.86 23.26
CA PRO A 88 -8.01 -7.00 24.53
C PRO A 88 -6.70 -7.77 24.30
N GLN A 89 -5.61 -7.23 24.86
CA GLN A 89 -4.30 -7.87 24.89
C GLN A 89 -4.41 -9.25 25.57
N PRO A 90 -3.78 -10.31 25.02
CA PRO A 90 -3.63 -11.54 25.77
C PRO A 90 -2.80 -11.26 27.02
N LEU A 91 -3.39 -11.57 28.18
CA LEU A 91 -2.72 -11.63 29.48
C LEU A 91 -1.57 -12.62 29.35
N PHE A 92 -0.34 -12.19 29.11
CA PHE A 92 0.91 -12.72 29.71
C PHE A 92 2.08 -11.88 29.22
N ALA A 93 2.52 -10.97 30.10
CA ALA A 93 3.79 -10.29 29.98
C ALA A 93 4.91 -11.25 30.41
N ALA A 94 5.89 -11.48 29.54
CA ALA A 94 7.21 -11.92 29.94
C ALA A 94 8.23 -10.88 29.45
N SER A 95 8.78 -10.19 30.43
CA SER A 95 9.69 -9.05 30.39
C SER A 95 11.02 -9.30 29.68
N VAL A 96 11.50 -8.32 28.92
CA VAL A 96 12.90 -7.84 29.05
C VAL A 96 12.90 -6.31 28.94
N GLN A 97 13.41 -5.67 29.99
CA GLN A 97 13.55 -4.22 30.17
C GLN A 97 14.64 -3.61 29.29
N THR A 98 14.40 -2.39 28.81
CA THR A 98 15.38 -1.28 28.94
C THR A 98 14.63 0.06 28.99
N ASN A 99 14.86 0.80 30.07
CA ASN A 99 14.31 2.12 30.42
C ASN A 99 14.60 3.21 29.36
N VAL A 100 13.61 4.06 29.07
CA VAL A 100 13.75 5.53 29.13
C VAL A 100 12.42 6.14 29.57
N VAL A 101 12.51 6.98 30.60
CA VAL A 101 11.47 7.77 31.29
C VAL A 101 10.96 8.90 30.38
N ILE A 102 9.65 9.19 30.37
CA ILE A 102 9.05 10.55 30.35
C ILE A 102 7.55 10.44 30.74
N SER A 103 7.13 11.29 31.68
CA SER A 103 5.79 11.44 32.26
C SER A 103 4.70 11.94 31.28
N PRO A 104 3.39 11.69 31.52
CA PRO A 104 2.29 12.26 30.73
C PRO A 104 1.56 13.42 31.44
N LEU A 105 1.02 14.36 30.65
CA LEU A 105 0.04 15.39 31.04
C LEU A 105 -1.01 15.53 29.89
N PRO A 106 -2.20 16.11 30.14
CA PRO A 106 -3.46 15.36 30.00
C PRO A 106 -4.36 15.75 28.82
N VAL A 107 -5.34 14.86 28.63
CA VAL A 107 -6.53 14.92 27.78
C VAL A 107 -7.36 16.18 28.04
N ASN A 108 -7.80 16.85 26.98
CA ASN A 108 -9.01 17.69 27.02
C ASN A 108 -9.97 17.25 25.92
N ALA A 109 -11.11 16.72 26.36
CA ALA A 109 -12.27 16.38 25.56
C ALA A 109 -13.06 17.66 25.22
N ILE A 110 -13.59 17.74 24.00
CA ILE A 110 -14.78 18.54 23.72
C ILE A 110 -15.74 17.70 22.88
N ALA A 111 -16.97 17.66 23.39
CA ALA A 111 -18.10 16.83 23.01
C ALA A 111 -18.66 17.12 21.61
N ILE A 112 -19.24 16.09 20.99
CA ILE A 112 -20.24 16.22 19.93
C ILE A 112 -21.52 15.58 20.46
N SER A 113 -22.54 16.40 20.66
CA SER A 113 -23.88 16.01 21.10
C SER A 113 -24.72 15.51 19.91
N GLU A 114 -25.48 14.47 20.15
CA GLU A 114 -26.50 13.87 19.27
C GLU A 114 -27.71 14.79 19.07
N SER A 115 -28.45 14.66 17.95
CA SER A 115 -29.82 14.09 17.91
C SER A 115 -30.58 14.31 16.58
N SER A 116 -30.96 13.18 15.94
CA SER A 116 -32.22 12.80 15.25
C SER A 116 -33.04 13.77 14.36
N ASN A 117 -33.40 13.36 13.12
CA ASN A 117 -34.73 12.80 12.76
C ASN A 117 -34.98 12.51 11.25
N LEU A 118 -35.63 11.35 11.00
CA LEU A 118 -36.69 10.99 10.00
C LEU A 118 -36.58 11.29 8.47
N SER A 119 -36.70 10.23 7.66
CA SER A 119 -36.97 10.15 6.20
C SER A 119 -38.51 10.16 5.88
N PRO A 120 -39.02 9.88 4.64
CA PRO A 120 -38.68 10.29 3.25
C PRO A 120 -39.93 10.74 2.41
N GLN A 121 -39.78 11.40 1.24
CA GLN A 121 -40.68 11.23 0.05
C GLN A 121 -40.24 11.99 -1.23
N THR A 122 -40.20 11.23 -2.36
CA THR A 122 -40.55 11.50 -3.81
C THR A 122 -40.58 12.94 -4.37
N GLN A 123 -40.12 13.27 -5.59
CA GLN A 123 -40.11 12.60 -6.91
C GLN A 123 -39.14 13.37 -7.88
N PRO A 124 -38.99 13.00 -9.18
CA PRO A 124 -37.75 13.10 -9.95
C PRO A 124 -37.65 14.36 -10.82
N ASP A 125 -36.43 14.79 -11.15
CA ASP A 125 -36.21 15.44 -12.44
C ASP A 125 -34.77 15.29 -12.94
N THR A 126 -34.68 15.03 -14.23
CA THR A 126 -33.49 14.74 -15.01
C THR A 126 -32.54 15.93 -15.08
N THR A 127 -31.28 15.75 -14.67
CA THR A 127 -30.18 16.54 -15.23
C THR A 127 -28.88 15.75 -15.20
N ILE A 128 -28.38 15.52 -16.41
CA ILE A 128 -27.09 14.90 -16.70
C ILE A 128 -25.99 15.74 -16.05
N LEU A 129 -25.35 15.20 -15.01
CA LEU A 129 -24.09 15.71 -14.50
C LEU A 129 -23.05 14.61 -14.61
N VAL A 130 -22.29 14.68 -15.70
CA VAL A 130 -21.00 14.02 -15.88
C VAL A 130 -20.06 14.57 -14.79
N ALA A 131 -20.11 13.98 -13.61
CA ALA A 131 -19.11 14.20 -12.58
C ALA A 131 -17.86 13.43 -13.00
N LYS A 132 -16.88 14.14 -13.58
CA LYS A 132 -15.51 13.62 -13.69
C LYS A 132 -15.07 13.21 -12.27
N PRO A 133 -14.66 11.95 -12.04
CA PRO A 133 -14.10 11.59 -10.75
C PRO A 133 -12.81 12.40 -10.57
N LYS A 134 -12.83 13.38 -9.66
CA LYS A 134 -11.60 13.99 -9.16
C LYS A 134 -10.81 12.86 -8.51
N SER A 135 -9.67 12.53 -9.12
CA SER A 135 -8.73 11.54 -8.61
C SER A 135 -8.48 11.80 -7.13
N SER A 136 -8.77 10.80 -6.29
CA SER A 136 -8.74 10.88 -4.81
C SER A 136 -7.33 11.04 -4.23
N ALA A 137 -6.31 11.24 -5.07
CA ALA A 137 -4.92 11.38 -4.67
C ALA A 137 -4.54 12.80 -4.18
N SER A 138 -5.45 13.79 -4.22
CA SER A 138 -5.09 15.20 -3.91
C SER A 138 -5.08 15.57 -2.41
N SER A 139 -5.23 14.61 -1.48
CA SER A 139 -5.56 14.95 -0.09
C SER A 139 -4.39 14.97 0.91
N VAL A 140 -3.16 14.64 0.51
CA VAL A 140 -2.05 14.48 1.49
C VAL A 140 -1.05 15.64 1.46
N LEU A 141 -1.01 16.42 0.38
CA LEU A 141 -0.17 17.61 0.24
C LEU A 141 -1.05 18.71 -0.33
N ASN A 142 -1.27 19.79 0.42
CA ASN A 142 -2.08 20.93 0.00
C ASN A 142 -1.67 21.40 -1.41
N GLY A 143 -2.47 21.08 -2.43
CA GLY A 143 -2.24 21.50 -3.81
C GLY A 143 -1.32 20.62 -4.68
N ALA A 144 -0.76 19.52 -4.17
CA ALA A 144 0.09 18.66 -5.00
C ALA A 144 -0.76 17.78 -5.93
N SER A 145 -0.49 17.83 -7.24
CA SER A 145 -1.08 16.93 -8.23
C SER A 145 -0.09 15.85 -8.65
N VAL A 146 -0.55 14.60 -8.74
CA VAL A 146 0.26 13.51 -9.33
C VAL A 146 0.41 13.80 -10.81
N GLU A 147 1.64 14.10 -11.22
CA GLU A 147 1.94 14.43 -12.61
C GLU A 147 2.34 13.17 -13.38
N TYR A 148 3.21 12.37 -12.78
CA TYR A 148 3.66 11.11 -13.34
C TYR A 148 3.54 9.97 -12.34
N VAL A 149 3.19 8.79 -12.87
CA VAL A 149 3.37 7.51 -12.18
C VAL A 149 4.61 6.85 -12.78
N CYS A 150 5.52 6.38 -11.92
CA CYS A 150 6.75 5.78 -12.37
C CYS A 150 6.61 4.25 -12.46
N HIS A 151 7.06 3.68 -13.57
CA HIS A 151 7.14 2.24 -13.79
C HIS A 151 8.59 1.85 -14.05
N ALA A 152 9.19 1.13 -13.12
CA ALA A 152 10.53 0.60 -13.26
C ALA A 152 10.50 -0.62 -14.19
N SER A 153 11.32 -0.59 -15.24
CA SER A 153 11.37 -1.64 -16.25
C SER A 153 12.80 -2.11 -16.52
N ARG A 154 12.98 -3.42 -16.72
CA ARG A 154 14.26 -4.00 -17.20
C ARG A 154 14.42 -3.88 -18.70
N ASN A 155 13.31 -3.80 -19.43
CA ASN A 155 13.30 -3.64 -20.87
C ASN A 155 12.24 -2.63 -21.28
N ILE A 156 12.68 -1.39 -21.39
CA ILE A 156 11.80 -0.26 -21.70
C ILE A 156 11.15 -0.40 -23.06
N SER A 157 11.85 -0.98 -24.05
CA SER A 157 11.27 -1.16 -25.38
C SER A 157 10.07 -2.09 -25.36
N ASP A 158 10.16 -3.19 -24.61
CA ASP A 158 9.09 -4.18 -24.47
C ASP A 158 7.90 -3.59 -23.72
N ASP A 159 8.15 -2.92 -22.58
CA ASP A 159 7.10 -2.31 -21.78
C ASP A 159 6.43 -1.15 -22.53
N VAL A 160 7.20 -0.31 -23.22
CA VAL A 160 6.63 0.74 -24.08
C VAL A 160 5.74 0.11 -25.16
N GLY A 161 6.18 -0.99 -25.76
CA GLY A 161 5.40 -1.77 -26.70
C GLY A 161 4.07 -2.25 -26.10
N LEU A 162 4.13 -2.86 -24.90
CA LEU A 162 2.96 -3.32 -24.15
C LEU A 162 1.98 -2.17 -23.86
N PHE A 163 2.46 -1.07 -23.28
CA PHE A 163 1.61 0.06 -22.90
C PHE A 163 1.05 0.80 -24.12
N CYS A 164 1.79 0.89 -25.22
CA CYS A 164 1.28 1.53 -26.43
C CYS A 164 0.31 0.64 -27.20
N ARG A 165 0.61 -0.65 -27.35
CA ARG A 165 -0.18 -1.60 -28.14
C ARG A 165 -1.42 -2.08 -27.40
N ASP A 166 -1.25 -2.53 -26.16
CA ASP A 166 -2.30 -3.27 -25.44
C ASP A 166 -3.14 -2.31 -24.60
N PHE A 167 -2.51 -1.29 -24.00
CA PHE A 167 -3.19 -0.27 -23.19
C PHE A 167 -3.54 1.02 -23.97
N LYS A 168 -3.30 1.06 -25.29
CA LYS A 168 -3.56 2.21 -26.17
C LYS A 168 -2.91 3.51 -25.68
N GLY A 169 -1.79 3.40 -24.97
CA GLY A 169 -0.98 4.54 -24.58
C GLY A 169 -0.32 5.18 -25.78
N LYS A 170 -0.08 6.49 -25.72
CA LYS A 170 0.70 7.20 -26.72
C LYS A 170 2.03 7.63 -26.12
N LYS A 171 3.13 7.12 -26.68
CA LYS A 171 4.46 7.65 -26.37
C LYS A 171 4.52 9.13 -26.76
N ILE A 172 4.77 10.00 -25.80
CA ILE A 172 4.86 11.46 -25.99
C ILE A 172 6.29 11.97 -25.89
N TRP A 173 7.18 11.22 -25.24
CA TRP A 173 8.56 11.62 -25.07
C TRP A 173 9.45 10.40 -24.78
N SER A 174 10.71 10.49 -25.17
CA SER A 174 11.77 9.59 -24.70
C SER A 174 13.08 10.32 -24.60
N ASP A 175 13.86 9.96 -23.59
CA ASP A 175 15.25 10.33 -23.45
C ASP A 175 16.15 9.12 -23.74
N THR A 176 17.07 9.32 -24.67
CA THR A 176 18.07 8.33 -25.08
C THR A 176 19.24 8.25 -24.11
N ASN A 177 19.47 9.27 -23.27
CA ASN A 177 20.59 9.28 -22.34
C ASN A 177 20.25 8.56 -21.03
N SER A 178 19.02 8.74 -20.56
CA SER A 178 18.57 8.21 -19.26
C SER A 178 17.76 6.93 -19.37
N ASP A 179 17.60 6.39 -20.59
CA ASP A 179 16.66 5.30 -20.90
C ASP A 179 15.33 5.55 -20.19
N ALA A 180 14.65 6.62 -20.60
CA ALA A 180 13.38 7.02 -19.99
C ALA A 180 12.35 7.32 -21.07
N CYS A 181 11.10 6.96 -20.82
CA CYS A 181 10.01 7.15 -21.77
C CYS A 181 8.73 7.59 -21.05
N VAL A 182 8.01 8.55 -21.63
CA VAL A 182 6.71 8.98 -21.11
C VAL A 182 5.61 8.55 -22.06
N ILE A 183 4.60 7.89 -21.49
CA ILE A 183 3.39 7.43 -22.17
C ILE A 183 2.21 8.18 -21.59
N LYS A 184 1.42 8.77 -22.48
CA LYS A 184 0.18 9.46 -22.14
C LYS A 184 -1.00 8.58 -22.47
N PHE A 185 -1.88 8.39 -21.50
CA PHE A 185 -3.18 7.75 -21.69
C PHE A 185 -4.28 8.78 -21.94
N SER A 186 -5.46 8.31 -22.36
CA SER A 186 -6.61 9.18 -22.62
C SER A 186 -7.12 9.89 -21.36
N GLN A 187 -6.91 9.30 -20.19
CA GLN A 187 -7.26 9.84 -18.88
C GLN A 187 -6.20 9.45 -17.85
N GLY A 188 -6.05 10.27 -16.81
CA GLY A 188 -5.14 10.01 -15.69
C GLY A 188 -3.76 10.66 -15.81
N PRO A 189 -2.88 10.40 -14.83
CA PRO A 189 -1.50 10.87 -14.84
C PRO A 189 -0.70 10.21 -15.97
N GLU A 190 0.38 10.85 -16.38
CA GLU A 190 1.26 10.32 -17.41
C GLU A 190 2.15 9.21 -16.82
N LEU A 191 2.42 8.15 -17.58
CA LEU A 191 3.25 7.04 -17.13
C LEU A 191 4.69 7.29 -17.57
N LEU A 192 5.60 7.37 -16.61
CA LEU A 192 7.03 7.48 -16.84
C LEU A 192 7.66 6.10 -16.65
N ILE A 193 8.18 5.52 -17.72
CA ILE A 193 8.93 4.28 -17.71
C ILE A 193 10.41 4.62 -17.62
N VAL A 194 11.08 4.05 -16.61
CA VAL A 194 12.49 4.27 -16.31
C VAL A 194 13.17 2.92 -16.06
N ASN A 195 14.48 2.86 -16.29
CA ASN A 195 15.25 1.64 -16.07
C ASN A 195 15.31 1.25 -14.58
N GLU A 196 15.01 -0.01 -14.26
CA GLU A 196 14.96 -0.57 -12.89
C GLU A 196 16.29 -0.46 -12.15
N LEU A 197 17.42 -0.41 -12.86
CA LEU A 197 18.77 -0.43 -12.27
C LEU A 197 19.10 0.81 -11.43
N GLY A 198 18.36 1.92 -11.58
CA GLY A 198 18.60 3.17 -10.82
C GLY A 198 17.37 3.70 -10.08
N PHE A 199 16.15 3.42 -10.56
CA PHE A 199 14.96 4.14 -10.15
C PHE A 199 13.92 3.27 -9.44
N SER A 200 13.67 3.58 -8.17
CA SER A 200 12.60 2.98 -7.37
C SER A 200 11.66 4.05 -6.80
N CYS A 201 11.37 5.10 -7.58
CA CYS A 201 10.33 6.07 -7.23
C CYS A 201 8.99 5.55 -7.71
N SER A 202 7.95 5.69 -6.90
CA SER A 202 6.59 5.26 -7.28
C SER A 202 5.78 6.38 -7.94
N ILE A 203 6.00 7.63 -7.51
CA ILE A 203 5.21 8.79 -7.94
C ILE A 203 6.06 10.04 -8.10
N VAL A 204 5.67 10.88 -9.06
CA VAL A 204 6.20 12.24 -9.24
C VAL A 204 5.09 13.24 -8.98
N LEU A 205 5.31 14.13 -8.02
CA LEU A 205 4.33 15.11 -7.56
C LEU A 205 4.70 16.51 -8.05
N SER A 206 3.74 17.21 -8.66
CA SER A 206 3.88 18.60 -9.07
C SER A 206 3.64 19.52 -7.88
N ILE A 207 4.56 20.45 -7.63
CA ILE A 207 4.50 21.44 -6.57
C ILE A 207 4.82 22.83 -7.15
N GLU A 208 4.18 23.88 -6.63
CA GLU A 208 4.39 25.26 -7.07
C GLU A 208 5.69 25.86 -6.50
N ASN A 209 5.92 25.71 -5.18
CA ASN A 209 7.10 26.23 -4.49
C ASN A 209 8.07 25.10 -4.13
N LEU A 210 8.85 24.63 -5.12
CA LEU A 210 9.76 23.51 -4.92
C LEU A 210 10.84 23.82 -3.86
N ASP A 211 11.43 25.01 -3.89
CA ASP A 211 12.56 25.36 -3.02
C ASP A 211 12.15 25.37 -1.53
N GLN A 212 11.02 26.00 -1.21
CA GLN A 212 10.49 26.04 0.15
C GLN A 212 10.12 24.63 0.67
N VAL A 213 9.55 23.79 -0.20
CA VAL A 213 9.21 22.41 0.17
C VAL A 213 10.46 21.56 0.35
N LEU A 214 11.51 21.80 -0.44
CA LEU A 214 12.80 21.12 -0.23
C LEU A 214 13.42 21.50 1.10
N GLU A 215 13.44 22.79 1.48
CA GLU A 215 13.91 23.24 2.80
C GLU A 215 13.12 22.59 3.95
N ASP A 216 11.78 22.55 3.85
CA ASP A 216 10.91 21.90 4.84
C ASP A 216 11.16 20.40 4.94
N LEU A 217 11.48 19.74 3.82
CA LEU A 217 11.75 18.31 3.77
C LEU A 217 13.17 17.99 4.25
N GLU A 218 14.16 18.83 3.98
CA GLU A 218 15.50 18.73 4.56
C GLU A 218 15.45 18.88 6.08
N ALA A 219 14.65 19.83 6.60
CA ALA A 219 14.41 19.98 8.04
C ALA A 219 13.76 18.72 8.66
N LYS A 220 12.97 17.98 7.88
CA LYS A 220 12.38 16.68 8.24
C LYS A 220 13.27 15.48 7.91
N LYS A 221 14.55 15.73 7.58
CA LYS A 221 15.60 14.74 7.29
C LYS A 221 15.41 13.91 6.02
N TYR A 222 14.63 14.40 5.06
CA TYR A 222 14.64 13.84 3.72
C TYR A 222 15.94 14.23 3.01
N ARG A 223 16.49 13.33 2.20
CA ARG A 223 17.70 13.60 1.42
C ARG A 223 17.39 13.54 -0.05
N THR A 224 17.96 14.47 -0.80
CA THR A 224 17.94 14.43 -2.27
C THR A 224 18.96 13.40 -2.76
N VAL A 225 18.49 12.40 -3.49
CA VAL A 225 19.33 11.29 -4.00
C VAL A 225 19.76 11.56 -5.43
N GLU A 226 18.82 11.99 -6.27
CA GLU A 226 19.03 12.07 -7.70
C GLU A 226 18.13 13.14 -8.33
N SER A 227 18.44 13.53 -9.55
CA SER A 227 17.58 14.41 -10.33
C SER A 227 17.55 13.94 -11.78
N PHE A 228 16.38 13.93 -12.40
CA PHE A 228 16.20 13.48 -13.77
C PHE A 228 15.37 14.48 -14.58
N ALA A 229 15.58 14.48 -15.89
CA ALA A 229 14.84 15.34 -16.81
C ALA A 229 13.50 14.68 -17.17
N THR A 230 12.45 15.50 -17.21
CA THR A 230 11.13 15.10 -17.71
C THR A 230 10.64 16.13 -18.74
N PRO A 231 9.61 15.81 -19.55
CA PRO A 231 9.03 16.76 -20.49
C PRO A 231 8.55 18.07 -19.85
N LYS A 232 8.20 18.05 -18.56
CA LYS A 232 7.63 19.19 -17.84
C LYS A 232 8.65 19.94 -16.98
N GLY A 233 9.89 19.47 -16.93
CA GLY A 233 10.94 20.08 -16.13
C GLY A 233 11.84 19.05 -15.47
N LYS A 234 12.70 19.54 -14.57
CA LYS A 234 13.63 18.71 -13.80
C LYS A 234 12.91 18.20 -12.55
N ALA A 235 12.88 16.88 -12.39
CA ALA A 235 12.32 16.23 -11.21
C ALA A 235 13.45 15.86 -10.24
N MET A 236 13.22 16.07 -8.96
CA MET A 236 14.16 15.81 -7.86
C MET A 236 13.65 14.61 -7.05
N VAL A 237 14.50 13.59 -6.89
CA VAL A 237 14.21 12.37 -6.13
C VAL A 237 14.63 12.56 -4.69
N LEU A 238 13.69 12.36 -3.78
CA LEU A 238 13.89 12.42 -2.34
C LEU A 238 13.76 11.03 -1.73
N ILE A 239 14.57 10.76 -0.71
CA ILE A 239 14.48 9.57 0.13
C ILE A 239 14.17 9.97 1.57
N SER A 240 13.21 9.28 2.18
CA SER A 240 12.92 9.39 3.61
C SER A 240 13.94 8.60 4.44
N GLU A 241 14.02 8.87 5.75
CA GLU A 241 14.77 8.01 6.69
C GLU A 241 14.28 6.54 6.66
N SER A 242 12.99 6.32 6.33
CA SER A 242 12.42 4.99 6.17
C SER A 242 12.78 4.31 4.84
N GLY A 243 13.56 4.95 3.97
CA GLY A 243 13.98 4.43 2.67
C GLY A 243 12.93 4.56 1.56
N SER A 244 11.81 5.22 1.81
CA SER A 244 10.78 5.48 0.79
C SER A 244 11.24 6.58 -0.16
N LYS A 245 11.11 6.34 -1.47
CA LYS A 245 11.52 7.31 -2.50
C LYS A 245 10.33 7.86 -3.25
N PHE A 246 10.29 9.18 -3.41
CA PHE A 246 9.33 9.88 -4.26
C PHE A 246 10.04 11.03 -4.97
N ALA A 247 9.46 11.50 -6.07
CA ALA A 247 10.02 12.61 -6.81
C ALA A 247 9.11 13.84 -6.78
N LEU A 248 9.71 15.01 -6.77
CA LEU A 248 9.02 16.29 -6.86
C LEU A 248 9.42 17.01 -8.14
N ILE A 249 8.48 17.69 -8.76
CA ILE A 249 8.72 18.52 -9.94
C ILE A 249 8.10 19.90 -9.72
N ALA A 250 8.86 20.96 -10.06
CA ALA A 250 8.32 22.31 -10.09
C ALA A 250 7.43 22.47 -11.33
N ARG A 251 6.18 22.89 -11.14
CA ARG A 251 5.29 23.23 -12.25
C ARG A 251 5.81 24.54 -12.88
N ARG A 252 6.22 24.47 -14.16
CA ARG A 252 6.47 25.68 -14.95
C ARG A 252 5.16 26.29 -15.45
#